data_AF-A0A937U726-F1
#
_entry.id   AF-A0A937U726-F1
#
_cell.length_a   1.000
_cell.length_b   1.000
_cell.length_c   1.000
_cell.angle_alpha   90.00
_cell.angle_beta   90.00
_cell.angle_gamma   90.00
#
_symmetry.space_group_name_H-M   'P 1'
#
loop_
_entity.id
_entity.type
_entity.pdbx_description
1 polymer ?
#
loop_
_entity_poly.entity_id
_entity_poly.type
_entity_poly.pdbx_seq_one_letter_code
_entity_poly.pdbx_strand_id
1 'polypeptide(L)'
;MAQFDKAIPPGGEGKIRLKVETKGYQGYINKSARVETNDPGKKQFVLRIKAFVKVPVYVSARYIRLYGKEGQEVTKVAEIRAELDKPLELTPADFTLSGKLKYSIEEIDKGRKYNIRFASIPGAADSYSGSLKLKTNYPEKPEIIFVISGRFDKPRENDGQKR
;
A
#
# COMPACT_ATOMS: atom_id res chain seq x y z
N MET A 1 0.87 0.85 21.99
CA MET A 1 -0.04 1.42 23.01
C MET A 1 0.53 2.74 23.50
N ALA A 2 -0.32 3.72 23.82
CA ALA A 2 0.11 4.97 24.45
C ALA A 2 0.29 4.75 25.97
N GLN A 3 1.29 5.38 26.56
CA GLN A 3 1.53 5.35 28.00
C GLN A 3 1.48 6.78 28.52
N PHE A 4 0.74 7.03 29.58
CA PHE A 4 0.57 8.37 30.14
C PHE A 4 0.29 8.30 31.64
N ASP A 5 0.59 9.39 32.34
CA ASP A 5 0.26 9.55 33.74
C ASP A 5 -1.26 9.77 33.90
N LYS A 6 -1.92 8.88 34.65
CA LYS A 6 -3.39 8.92 34.84
C LYS A 6 -3.86 10.02 35.78
N ALA A 7 -2.97 10.51 36.63
CA ALA A 7 -3.25 11.56 37.60
C ALA A 7 -2.05 12.52 37.64
N ILE A 8 -2.35 13.81 37.58
CA ILE A 8 -1.37 14.90 37.65
C ILE A 8 -1.89 15.86 38.73
N PRO A 9 -1.11 16.14 39.79
CA PRO A 9 -1.55 17.07 40.82
C PRO A 9 -1.70 18.49 40.26
N PRO A 10 -2.51 19.37 40.88
CA PRO A 10 -2.62 20.77 40.47
C PRO A 10 -1.25 21.45 40.40
N GLY A 11 -0.96 22.11 39.28
CA GLY A 11 0.34 22.75 39.02
C GLY A 11 1.50 21.80 38.74
N GLY A 12 1.26 20.48 38.72
CA GLY A 12 2.26 19.47 38.39
C GLY A 12 2.44 19.24 36.89
N GLU A 13 3.46 18.45 36.55
CA GLU A 13 3.74 18.00 35.19
C GLU A 13 3.39 16.52 35.03
N GLY A 14 2.76 16.16 33.90
CA GLY A 14 2.56 14.78 33.49
C GLY A 14 3.25 14.47 32.18
N LYS A 15 3.54 13.18 31.95
CA LYS A 15 4.22 12.70 30.74
C LYS A 15 3.29 11.84 29.91
N ILE A 16 3.34 12.05 28.59
CA ILE A 16 2.68 11.22 27.59
C ILE A 16 3.75 10.65 26.67
N ARG A 17 3.83 9.32 26.58
CA ARG A 17 4.69 8.57 25.66
C ARG A 17 3.87 7.98 24.53
N LEU A 18 4.16 8.43 23.32
CA LEU A 18 3.56 7.94 22.08
C LEU A 18 4.60 7.12 21.30
N LYS A 19 4.25 5.89 20.91
CA LYS A 19 5.07 5.04 20.03
C LYS A 19 4.43 4.97 18.65
N VAL A 20 5.18 5.33 17.62
CA VAL A 20 4.75 5.22 16.22
C VAL A 20 5.42 4.00 15.60
N GLU A 21 4.63 3.01 15.21
CA GLU A 21 5.11 1.86 14.45
C GLU A 21 5.11 2.20 12.96
N THR A 22 6.30 2.28 12.37
CA THR A 22 6.49 2.67 10.97
C THR A 22 6.48 1.47 10.01
N LYS A 23 6.33 0.24 10.53
CA LYS A 23 6.22 -0.97 9.70
C LYS A 23 5.03 -0.83 8.74
N GLY A 24 5.30 -0.98 7.44
CA GLY A 24 4.29 -0.84 6.38
C GLY A 24 4.01 0.60 5.93
N TYR A 25 4.60 1.61 6.58
CA TYR A 25 4.54 3.00 6.13
C TYR A 25 5.74 3.35 5.23
N GLN A 26 5.53 4.33 4.36
CA GLN A 26 6.56 4.95 3.54
C GLN A 26 6.13 6.39 3.22
N GLY A 27 7.07 7.31 3.10
CA GLY A 27 6.79 8.72 2.82
C GLY A 27 6.18 9.47 4.01
N TYR A 28 5.43 10.53 3.72
CA TYR A 28 4.85 11.38 4.76
C TYR A 28 3.74 10.66 5.55
N ILE A 29 3.86 10.66 6.87
CA ILE A 29 2.83 10.20 7.79
C ILE A 29 2.40 11.34 8.72
N ASN A 30 1.11 11.37 9.03
CA ASN A 30 0.51 12.25 10.02
C ASN A 30 -0.30 11.39 10.99
N LYS A 31 0.12 11.33 12.25
CA LYS A 31 -0.54 10.58 13.31
C LYS A 31 -1.01 11.54 14.39
N SER A 32 -2.12 11.21 15.01
CA SER A 32 -2.71 12.03 16.07
C SER A 32 -3.03 11.19 17.29
N ALA A 33 -2.84 11.79 18.47
CA ALA A 33 -3.37 11.30 19.73
C ALA A 33 -4.31 12.36 20.30
N ARG A 34 -5.55 11.96 20.61
CA ARG A 34 -6.46 12.78 21.39
C ARG A 34 -6.13 12.59 22.86
N VAL A 35 -5.96 13.69 23.57
CA VAL A 35 -5.79 13.73 25.02
C VAL A 35 -7.08 14.25 25.61
N GLU A 36 -7.62 13.52 26.58
CA GLU A 36 -8.83 13.88 27.32
C GLU A 36 -8.43 14.07 28.78
N THR A 37 -8.89 15.18 29.39
CA THR A 37 -8.56 15.56 30.76
C THR A 37 -9.78 16.12 31.46
N ASN A 38 -9.76 16.11 32.79
CA ASN A 38 -10.78 16.75 33.62
C ASN A 38 -10.51 18.23 33.92
N ASP A 39 -9.43 18.82 33.37
CA ASP A 39 -9.18 20.27 33.43
C ASP A 39 -10.33 21.05 32.73
N PRO A 40 -11.10 21.89 33.45
CA PRO A 40 -12.21 22.63 32.88
C PRO A 40 -11.80 23.62 31.78
N GLY A 41 -10.57 24.16 31.83
CA GLY A 41 -10.05 25.09 30.83
C GLY A 41 -9.55 24.40 29.56
N LYS A 42 -9.23 23.09 29.63
CA LYS A 42 -8.68 22.34 28.49
C LYS A 42 -9.05 20.87 28.50
N LYS A 43 -10.35 20.57 28.50
CA LYS A 43 -10.91 19.20 28.58
C LYS A 43 -10.40 18.22 27.51
N GLN A 44 -10.01 18.75 26.33
CA GLN A 44 -9.46 17.94 25.26
C GLN A 44 -8.46 18.73 24.42
N PHE A 45 -7.45 18.04 23.90
CA PHE A 45 -6.58 18.57 22.86
C PHE A 45 -5.96 17.44 22.02
N VAL A 46 -5.36 17.81 20.88
CA VAL A 46 -4.79 16.84 19.94
C VAL A 46 -3.29 17.07 19.80
N LEU A 47 -2.51 16.02 20.05
CA LEU A 47 -1.09 15.96 19.70
C LEU A 47 -0.96 15.40 18.29
N ARG A 48 -0.17 16.06 17.43
CA ARG A 48 0.09 15.62 16.05
C ARG A 48 1.56 15.30 15.85
N ILE A 49 1.84 14.13 15.27
CA ILE A 49 3.17 13.68 14.89
C ILE A 49 3.22 13.64 13.37
N LYS A 50 4.09 14.46 12.79
CA LYS A 50 4.40 14.46 11.36
C LYS A 50 5.80 13.88 11.17
N ALA A 51 5.97 12.93 10.25
CA ALA A 51 7.26 12.34 9.94
C ALA A 51 7.33 11.93 8.46
N PHE A 52 8.55 11.81 7.93
CA PHE A 52 8.81 11.20 6.63
C PHE A 52 9.51 9.85 6.83
N VAL A 53 8.84 8.75 6.51
CA VAL A 53 9.36 7.39 6.66
C VAL A 53 10.20 7.05 5.43
N LYS A 54 11.52 7.05 5.59
CA LYS A 54 12.45 6.53 4.59
C LYS A 54 12.38 5.00 4.56
N VAL A 55 12.35 4.44 3.36
CA VAL A 55 12.36 2.99 3.11
C VAL A 55 13.46 2.67 2.12
N PRO A 56 14.07 1.48 2.15
CA PRO A 56 15.14 1.12 1.22
C PRO A 56 14.64 0.96 -0.22
N VAL A 57 13.40 0.48 -0.39
CA VAL A 57 12.73 0.40 -1.68
C VAL A 57 11.33 0.97 -1.55
N TYR A 58 11.02 1.99 -2.34
CA TYR A 58 9.68 2.55 -2.47
C TYR A 58 8.84 1.71 -3.46
N VAL A 59 7.57 1.46 -3.13
CA VAL A 59 6.62 0.75 -4.02
C VAL A 59 5.30 1.51 -4.04
N SER A 60 4.85 2.01 -5.18
CA SER A 60 3.67 2.89 -5.25
C SER A 60 2.36 2.19 -4.89
N ALA A 61 2.20 0.93 -5.28
CA ALA A 61 1.01 0.13 -4.99
C ALA A 61 1.37 -1.35 -4.82
N ARG A 62 1.09 -1.93 -3.65
CA ARG A 62 1.24 -3.38 -3.39
C ARG A 62 -0.02 -4.18 -3.67
N TYR A 63 -1.17 -3.50 -3.73
CA TYR A 63 -2.46 -4.12 -4.03
C TYR A 63 -2.90 -3.66 -5.42
N ILE A 64 -2.90 -4.60 -6.36
CA ILE A 64 -3.27 -4.34 -7.75
C ILE A 64 -4.70 -4.82 -7.95
N ARG A 65 -5.63 -3.89 -8.19
CA ARG A 65 -7.04 -4.19 -8.42
C ARG A 65 -7.39 -3.90 -9.88
N LEU A 66 -7.90 -4.92 -10.55
CA LEU A 66 -8.27 -4.90 -11.97
C LEU A 66 -9.76 -5.19 -12.05
N TYR A 67 -10.56 -4.15 -12.23
CA TYR A 67 -12.01 -4.26 -12.34
C TYR A 67 -12.46 -3.80 -13.71
N GLY A 68 -13.32 -4.59 -14.34
CA GLY A 68 -13.81 -4.34 -15.69
C GLY A 68 -15.05 -5.15 -16.01
N LYS A 69 -15.48 -5.06 -17.26
CA LYS A 69 -16.52 -5.93 -17.81
C LYS A 69 -15.91 -7.16 -18.49
N GLU A 70 -16.71 -8.19 -18.67
CA GLU A 70 -16.37 -9.33 -19.53
C GLU A 70 -15.77 -8.89 -20.88
N GLY A 71 -14.70 -9.56 -21.32
CA GLY A 71 -13.97 -9.24 -22.55
C GLY A 71 -13.12 -7.96 -22.52
N GLN A 72 -13.13 -7.19 -21.43
CA GLN A 72 -12.34 -5.96 -21.32
C GLN A 72 -10.89 -6.25 -20.86
N GLU A 73 -9.91 -5.69 -21.58
CA GLU A 73 -8.55 -5.58 -21.08
C GLU A 73 -8.45 -4.41 -20.08
N VAL A 74 -7.91 -4.66 -18.89
CA VAL A 74 -7.63 -3.65 -17.88
C VAL A 74 -6.14 -3.72 -17.56
N THR A 75 -5.50 -2.56 -17.57
CA THR A 75 -4.08 -2.42 -17.23
C THR A 75 -3.91 -1.60 -15.95
N LYS A 76 -2.95 -1.97 -15.11
CA LYS A 76 -2.43 -1.17 -14.00
C LYS A 76 -0.91 -1.17 -13.99
N VAL A 77 -0.32 -0.08 -13.53
CA VAL A 77 1.14 0.05 -13.39
C VAL A 77 1.47 0.34 -11.94
N ALA A 78 2.44 -0.38 -11.38
CA ALA A 78 3.06 -0.07 -10.10
C ALA A 78 4.50 0.38 -10.32
N GLU A 79 4.93 1.40 -9.59
CA GLU A 79 6.28 1.92 -9.64
C GLU A 79 7.09 1.34 -8.48
N ILE A 80 8.32 0.94 -8.75
CA ILE A 80 9.33 0.58 -7.75
C ILE A 80 10.51 1.53 -7.89
N ARG A 81 10.98 2.11 -6.79
CA ARG A 81 12.17 2.98 -6.76
C ARG A 81 13.17 2.53 -5.71
N ALA A 82 14.44 2.52 -6.11
CA ALA A 82 15.58 2.39 -5.21
C ALA A 82 15.76 3.69 -4.42
N GLU A 83 15.78 3.59 -3.09
CA GLU A 83 15.95 4.74 -2.20
C GLU A 83 17.26 4.64 -1.38
N LEU A 84 18.10 3.65 -1.69
CA LEU A 84 19.47 3.51 -1.19
C LEU A 84 20.49 3.95 -2.25
N ASP A 85 21.71 4.28 -1.83
CA ASP A 85 22.82 4.66 -2.72
C ASP A 85 23.53 3.44 -3.33
N LYS A 86 22.76 2.44 -3.77
CA LYS A 86 23.23 1.23 -4.47
C LYS A 86 22.19 0.81 -5.52
N PRO A 87 22.57 0.16 -6.62
CA PRO A 87 21.60 -0.30 -7.62
C PRO A 87 20.67 -1.36 -7.04
N LEU A 88 19.36 -1.23 -7.31
CA LEU A 88 18.35 -2.23 -7.00
C LEU A 88 18.24 -3.22 -8.16
N GLU A 89 18.26 -4.51 -7.86
CA GLU A 89 17.98 -5.56 -8.84
C GLU A 89 16.66 -6.25 -8.48
N LEU A 90 15.83 -6.54 -9.48
CA LEU A 90 14.56 -7.22 -9.32
C LEU A 90 14.55 -8.54 -10.07
N THR A 91 14.26 -9.63 -9.37
CA THR A 91 14.13 -10.96 -9.98
C THR A 91 12.73 -11.53 -9.69
N PRO A 92 11.96 -11.95 -10.71
CA PRO A 92 10.71 -12.67 -10.49
C PRO A 92 10.97 -13.98 -9.75
N ALA A 93 10.25 -14.20 -8.65
CA ALA A 93 10.41 -15.39 -7.82
C ALA A 93 9.23 -16.35 -7.93
N ASP A 94 8.01 -15.81 -7.97
CA ASP A 94 6.77 -16.61 -7.99
C ASP A 94 5.63 -15.79 -8.61
N PHE A 95 4.77 -16.46 -9.37
CA PHE A 95 3.60 -15.84 -9.98
C PHE A 95 2.45 -16.83 -10.10
N THR A 96 1.30 -16.49 -9.51
CA THR A 96 0.19 -17.44 -9.33
C THR A 96 -1.01 -17.21 -10.26
N LEU A 97 -0.92 -16.26 -11.20
CA LEU A 97 -2.05 -15.85 -12.07
C LEU A 97 -1.80 -16.13 -13.56
N SER A 98 -0.96 -17.13 -13.86
CA SER A 98 -0.70 -17.61 -15.21
C SER A 98 -2.02 -17.94 -15.94
N GLY A 99 -2.19 -17.39 -17.14
CA GLY A 99 -3.42 -17.58 -17.94
C GLY A 99 -4.58 -16.63 -17.63
N LYS A 100 -4.53 -15.88 -16.52
CA LYS A 100 -5.52 -14.84 -16.19
C LYS A 100 -4.96 -13.42 -16.30
N LEU A 101 -3.66 -13.28 -16.10
CA LEU A 101 -2.96 -12.01 -16.05
C LEU A 101 -1.57 -12.13 -16.69
N LYS A 102 -1.16 -11.10 -17.42
CA LYS A 102 0.22 -10.89 -17.86
C LYS A 102 0.87 -9.78 -17.04
N TYR A 103 2.17 -9.89 -16.82
CA TYR A 103 2.94 -8.79 -16.25
C TYR A 103 4.22 -8.55 -17.07
N SER A 104 4.70 -7.32 -17.08
CA SER A 104 6.01 -6.94 -17.59
C SER A 104 6.73 -6.06 -16.59
N ILE A 105 8.05 -6.15 -16.58
CA ILE A 105 8.95 -5.33 -15.76
C ILE A 105 9.74 -4.47 -16.72
N GLU A 106 9.56 -3.15 -16.63
CA GLU A 106 10.25 -2.17 -17.44
C GLU A 106 11.21 -1.38 -16.55
N GLU A 107 12.49 -1.47 -16.85
CA GLU A 107 13.51 -0.66 -16.20
C GLU A 107 13.54 0.72 -16.86
N ILE A 108 13.10 1.73 -16.11
CA ILE A 108 12.98 3.12 -16.59
C ILE A 108 14.28 3.88 -16.34
N ASP A 109 14.90 3.64 -15.19
CA ASP A 109 16.23 4.15 -14.84
C ASP A 109 17.03 3.01 -14.23
N LYS A 110 18.22 2.76 -14.78
CA LYS A 110 18.99 1.56 -14.55
C LYS A 110 19.35 1.40 -13.08
N GLY A 111 18.85 0.34 -12.44
CA GLY A 111 19.05 0.07 -11.02
C GLY A 111 18.35 1.05 -10.08
N ARG A 112 17.49 1.95 -10.59
CA ARG A 112 16.89 3.04 -9.81
C ARG A 112 15.38 3.07 -9.87
N LYS A 113 14.78 2.86 -11.04
CA LYS A 113 13.33 2.97 -11.23
C LYS A 113 12.81 1.90 -12.16
N TYR A 114 11.75 1.22 -11.72
CA TYR A 114 11.05 0.18 -12.49
C TYR A 114 9.56 0.46 -12.53
N ASN A 115 8.94 0.16 -13.66
CA ASN A 115 7.49 0.06 -13.81
C ASN A 115 7.10 -1.40 -13.97
N ILE A 116 6.19 -1.86 -13.12
CA ILE A 116 5.59 -3.19 -13.21
C ILE A 116 4.19 -3.00 -13.81
N ARG A 117 4.03 -3.40 -15.07
CA ARG A 117 2.75 -3.34 -15.76
C ARG A 117 2.03 -4.66 -15.57
N PHE A 118 0.78 -4.60 -15.12
CA PHE A 118 -0.13 -5.73 -14.99
C PHE A 118 -1.27 -5.54 -15.97
N ALA A 119 -1.51 -6.52 -16.84
CA ALA A 119 -2.59 -6.51 -17.82
C ALA A 119 -3.45 -7.76 -17.64
N SER A 120 -4.76 -7.59 -17.49
CA SER A 120 -5.69 -8.73 -17.50
C SER A 120 -5.74 -9.36 -18.88
N ILE A 121 -5.91 -10.67 -18.94
CA ILE A 121 -6.20 -11.35 -20.20
C ILE A 121 -7.71 -11.27 -20.42
N PRO A 122 -8.18 -10.67 -21.53
CA PRO A 122 -9.61 -10.65 -21.87
C PRO A 122 -10.20 -12.06 -21.91
N GLY A 123 -11.36 -12.23 -21.30
CA GLY A 123 -12.04 -13.52 -21.24
C GLY A 123 -13.43 -13.39 -20.63
N ALA A 124 -13.99 -14.53 -20.24
CA ALA A 124 -15.30 -14.61 -19.61
C ALA A 124 -15.35 -13.83 -18.28
N ALA A 125 -16.57 -13.50 -17.86
CA ALA A 125 -16.80 -12.95 -16.52
C ALA A 125 -16.24 -13.89 -15.44
N ASP A 126 -15.30 -13.40 -14.64
CA ASP A 126 -14.56 -14.20 -13.67
C ASP A 126 -13.99 -13.30 -12.55
N SER A 127 -13.70 -13.91 -11.41
CA SER A 127 -13.00 -13.28 -10.29
C SER A 127 -11.79 -14.12 -9.92
N TYR A 128 -10.63 -13.48 -9.80
CA TYR A 128 -9.39 -14.15 -9.43
C TYR A 128 -8.60 -13.35 -8.39
N SER A 129 -7.82 -14.06 -7.60
CA SER A 129 -6.90 -13.49 -6.62
C SER A 129 -5.60 -14.27 -6.66
N GLY A 130 -4.47 -13.57 -6.53
CA GLY A 130 -3.16 -14.18 -6.55
C GLY A 130 -2.07 -13.18 -6.23
N SER A 131 -0.84 -13.53 -6.58
CA SER A 131 0.29 -12.67 -6.28
C SER A 131 1.41 -12.76 -7.30
N LEU A 132 2.20 -11.69 -7.35
CA LEU A 132 3.52 -11.66 -7.96
C LEU A 132 4.53 -11.39 -6.85
N LYS A 133 5.51 -12.28 -6.67
CA LYS A 133 6.63 -12.10 -5.75
C LYS A 133 7.89 -11.77 -6.53
N LEU A 134 8.53 -10.67 -6.16
CA LEU A 134 9.83 -10.25 -6.67
C LEU A 134 10.85 -10.32 -5.54
N LYS A 135 12.03 -10.87 -5.82
CA LYS A 135 13.19 -10.79 -4.96
C LYS A 135 14.02 -9.57 -5.28
N THR A 136 14.67 -9.02 -4.26
CA THR A 136 15.60 -7.90 -4.41
C THR A 136 16.98 -8.27 -3.85
N ASN A 137 18.00 -7.55 -4.30
CA ASN A 137 19.36 -7.62 -3.76
C ASN A 137 19.54 -6.83 -2.44
N TYR A 138 18.48 -6.25 -1.86
CA TYR A 138 18.56 -5.47 -0.62
C TYR A 138 18.21 -6.34 0.59
N PRO A 139 19.14 -6.58 1.54
CA PRO A 139 18.86 -7.40 2.72
C PRO A 139 17.82 -6.76 3.65
N GLU A 140 17.67 -5.44 3.62
CA GLU A 140 16.66 -4.72 4.40
C GLU A 140 15.24 -4.93 3.85
N LYS A 141 15.13 -5.35 2.58
CA LYS A 141 13.86 -5.62 1.90
C LYS A 141 14.04 -6.68 0.81
N PRO A 142 14.27 -7.95 1.19
CA PRO A 142 14.64 -9.00 0.25
C PRO A 142 13.49 -9.40 -0.69
N GLU A 143 12.25 -9.08 -0.33
CA GLU A 143 11.07 -9.45 -1.10
C GLU A 143 10.06 -8.31 -1.23
N ILE A 144 9.43 -8.25 -2.41
CA ILE A 144 8.30 -7.39 -2.73
C ILE A 144 7.18 -8.28 -3.24
N ILE A 145 6.06 -8.26 -2.51
CA ILE A 145 4.86 -9.02 -2.87
C ILE A 145 3.79 -8.05 -3.34
N PHE A 146 3.32 -8.26 -4.57
CA PHE A 146 2.12 -7.65 -5.10
C PHE A 146 0.96 -8.61 -4.92
N VAL A 147 -0.07 -8.20 -4.19
CA VAL A 147 -1.33 -8.92 -4.10
C VAL A 147 -2.24 -8.40 -5.20
N ILE A 148 -2.72 -9.30 -6.04
CA ILE A 148 -3.44 -8.95 -7.26
C ILE A 148 -4.84 -9.54 -7.17
N SER A 149 -5.85 -8.72 -7.43
CA SER A 149 -7.23 -9.20 -7.58
C SER A 149 -7.87 -8.65 -8.85
N GLY A 150 -8.56 -9.54 -9.55
CA GLY A 150 -9.34 -9.26 -10.74
C GLY A 150 -10.81 -9.55 -10.48
N ARG A 151 -11.70 -8.69 -10.95
CA ARG A 151 -13.15 -8.94 -11.00
C ARG A 151 -13.72 -8.39 -12.29
N PHE A 152 -14.28 -9.28 -13.10
CA PHE A 152 -14.88 -8.98 -14.38
C PHE A 152 -16.32 -9.45 -14.35
N ASP A 153 -17.25 -8.51 -14.29
CA ASP A 153 -18.68 -8.82 -14.23
C ASP A 153 -19.26 -8.88 -15.66
N LYS A 154 -20.31 -9.70 -15.84
CA LYS A 154 -21.09 -9.69 -17.08
C LYS A 154 -21.72 -8.30 -17.28
N PRO A 155 -21.85 -7.82 -18.52
CA PRO A 155 -22.65 -6.62 -18.79
C PRO A 155 -24.05 -6.84 -18.23
N ARG A 156 -24.57 -5.86 -17.46
CA ARG A 156 -25.97 -5.89 -17.03
C ARG A 156 -26.83 -5.77 -18.29
N GLU A 157 -27.55 -6.84 -18.61
CA GLU A 157 -28.67 -6.80 -19.53
C GLU A 157 -29.76 -5.98 -18.82
N ASN A 158 -29.92 -4.72 -19.21
CA ASN A 158 -31.04 -3.92 -18.70
C ASN A 158 -32.31 -4.52 -19.29
N ASP A 159 -33.19 -4.98 -18.39
CA ASP A 159 -34.60 -5.26 -18.64
C ASP A 159 -35.17 -4.30 -19.68
N GLY A 160 -35.37 -4.83 -20.89
CA GLY A 160 -36.28 -4.27 -21.87
C GLY A 160 -37.71 -4.44 -21.38
N GLN A 161 -38.10 -3.68 -20.36
CA GLN A 161 -39.51 -3.44 -20.05
C GLN A 161 -39.71 -1.96 -19.76
N LYS A 162 -39.80 -1.20 -20.85
CA LYS A 162 -40.44 0.11 -20.85
C LYS A 162 -41.75 0.00 -21.63
N ARG A 163 -42.83 0.22 -20.86
CA ARG A 163 -44.20 0.63 -21.21
C ARG A 163 -45.19 -0.49 -21.46
#